data_AF-S4S184-F1
#
_entry.id   AF-S4S184-F1
#
_cell.length_a   1.000
_cell.length_b   1.000
_cell.length_c   1.000
_cell.angle_alpha   90.00
_cell.angle_beta   90.00
_cell.angle_gamma   90.00
#
_symmetry.space_group_name_H-M   'P 1'
#
loop_
_entity.id
_entity.type
_entity.pdbx_description
1 polymer ?
#
loop_
_entity_poly.entity_id
_entity_poly.type
_entity_poly.pdbx_seq_one_letter_code
_entity_poly.pdbx_strand_id
1 'polypeptide(L)' 'SAEIPQCAGCNQHILDRFILKVLDRAWHSKCLKCCDCQAQMSDKCFYRDGSVYCKEDFFR' A
#
# COMPACT_ATOMS: atom_id res chain seq x y z
N SER A 1 -22.13 -11.17 3.24
CA SER A 1 -21.25 -11.40 2.07
C SER A 1 -19.85 -10.95 2.47
N ALA A 2 -18.82 -11.78 2.30
CA ALA A 2 -17.45 -11.32 2.50
C ALA A 2 -17.05 -10.51 1.26
N GLU A 3 -16.92 -9.19 1.40
CA GLU A 3 -16.47 -8.32 0.31
C GLU A 3 -14.96 -8.48 0.12
N ILE A 4 -14.55 -8.72 -1.14
CA ILE A 4 -13.14 -8.82 -1.50
C ILE A 4 -12.56 -7.40 -1.48
N PRO A 5 -11.51 -7.11 -0.69
CA PRO A 5 -10.98 -5.76 -0.60
C PRO A 5 -10.34 -5.34 -1.93
N GLN A 6 -10.52 -4.07 -2.30
CA GLN A 6 -9.89 -3.48 -3.49
C GLN A 6 -8.55 -2.82 -3.12
N CYS A 7 -7.55 -3.04 -3.96
CA CYS A 7 -6.24 -2.45 -3.83
C CYS A 7 -6.28 -0.96 -4.15
N ALA A 8 -5.92 -0.10 -3.20
CA ALA A 8 -5.87 1.34 -3.43
C ALA A 8 -4.77 1.79 -4.41
N GLY A 9 -3.79 0.93 -4.71
CA GLY A 9 -2.72 1.23 -5.66
C GLY A 9 -3.01 0.88 -7.12
N CYS A 10 -3.84 -0.13 -7.38
CA CYS A 10 -4.17 -0.57 -8.75
C CYS A 10 -5.68 -0.66 -9.03
N ASN A 11 -6.52 -0.37 -8.04
CA ASN A 11 -7.99 -0.46 -8.09
C ASN A 11 -8.54 -1.85 -8.46
N GLN A 12 -7.73 -2.90 -8.35
CA GLN A 12 -8.13 -4.29 -8.58
C GLN A 12 -8.46 -5.00 -7.26
N HIS A 13 -9.32 -6.00 -7.32
CA HIS A 13 -9.63 -6.86 -6.19
C HIS A 13 -8.39 -7.65 -5.73
N ILE A 14 -8.16 -7.69 -4.43
CA ILE A 14 -7.04 -8.40 -3.83
C ILE A 14 -7.44 -9.85 -3.61
N LEU A 15 -6.94 -10.72 -4.48
CA LEU A 15 -7.09 -12.18 -4.40
C LEU A 15 -5.85 -12.86 -3.81
N ASP A 16 -4.84 -12.06 -3.42
CA ASP A 16 -3.60 -12.57 -2.83
C ASP A 16 -3.87 -13.20 -1.46
N ARG A 17 -3.03 -14.18 -1.10
CA ARG A 17 -3.05 -14.83 0.23
C ARG A 17 -2.81 -13.85 1.37
N PHE A 18 -2.06 -12.78 1.11
CA PHE A 18 -1.71 -11.76 2.09
C PHE A 18 -2.15 -10.38 1.60
N ILE A 19 -2.83 -9.66 2.49
CA ILE A 19 -3.38 -8.34 2.22
C ILE A 19 -2.67 -7.37 3.16
N LEU A 20 -2.05 -6.34 2.58
CA LEU A 20 -1.47 -5.28 3.38
C LEU A 20 -2.55 -4.24 3.67
N LYS A 21 -2.86 -4.03 4.94
CA LYS A 21 -3.74 -2.93 5.38
C LYS A 21 -2.89 -1.77 5.87
N VAL A 22 -3.08 -0.62 5.23
CA VAL A 22 -2.40 0.62 5.58
C VAL A 22 -3.47 1.67 5.84
N LEU A 23 -3.54 2.13 7.09
CA LEU A 23 -4.66 2.91 7.61
C LEU A 23 -5.98 2.17 7.37
N ASP A 24 -6.85 2.71 6.51
CA ASP A 24 -8.16 2.15 6.18
C ASP A 24 -8.20 1.53 4.76
N ARG A 25 -7.05 1.44 4.09
CA ARG A 25 -6.97 0.98 2.70
C ARG A 25 -6.22 -0.35 2.60
N ALA A 26 -6.69 -1.19 1.69
CA ALA A 26 -6.05 -2.46 1.38
C ALA A 26 -5.12 -2.32 0.15
N TRP A 27 -4.01 -3.05 0.16
CA TRP A 27 -2.99 -3.02 -0.86
C TRP A 27 -2.47 -4.43 -1.14
N HIS A 28 -2.12 -4.69 -2.40
CA HIS A 28 -1.27 -5.83 -2.72
C HIS A 28 0.14 -5.59 -2.20
N SER A 29 0.83 -6.67 -1.81
CA SER A 29 2.25 -6.63 -1.45
C SER A 29 3.11 -5.97 -2.54
N LYS A 30 2.84 -6.29 -3.80
CA LYS A 30 3.52 -5.67 -4.96
C LYS A 30 3.12 -4.22 -5.26
N CYS A 31 1.93 -3.79 -4.81
CA CYS A 31 1.41 -2.45 -5.08
C CYS A 31 1.77 -1.46 -3.98
N LEU A 32 2.12 -1.93 -2.78
CA LEU A 32 2.55 -1.07 -1.69
C LEU A 32 4.01 -0.65 -1.90
N LYS A 33 4.18 0.43 -2.64
CA LYS A 33 5.47 1.01 -2.99
C LYS A 33 5.48 2.51 -2.73
N CYS A 34 6.65 3.06 -2.45
CA CYS A 34 6.81 4.49 -2.27
C CYS A 34 6.43 5.24 -3.55
N CYS A 35 5.70 6.36 -3.41
CA CYS A 35 5.32 7.22 -4.51
C CYS A 35 6.56 7.78 -5.23
N ASP A 36 7.59 8.18 -4.48
CA ASP A 36 8.78 8.85 -5.01
C ASP A 36 9.83 7.87 -5.53
N CYS A 37 10.35 7.00 -4.66
CA CYS A 37 11.41 6.05 -5.06
C CYS A 37 10.91 4.74 -5.67
N GLN A 38 9.59 4.48 -5.68
CA GLN A 38 8.99 3.23 -6.15
C GLN A 38 9.50 1.95 -5.44
N ALA A 39 10.22 2.09 -4.33
CA ALA A 39 10.71 0.97 -3.54
C ALA A 39 9.54 0.19 -2.91
N GLN A 40 9.60 -1.15 -2.97
CA GLN A 40 8.61 -2.03 -2.35
C GLN A 40 8.73 -1.98 -0.83
N MET A 41 7.60 -1.74 -0.15
CA MET A 41 7.54 -1.66 1.30
C MET A 41 7.02 -2.98 1.86
N SER A 42 7.89 -3.73 2.54
CA SER A 42 7.53 -5.01 3.16
C SER A 42 7.04 -4.88 4.61
N ASP A 43 7.55 -3.89 5.36
CA ASP A 43 7.30 -3.76 6.80
C ASP A 43 6.68 -2.42 7.20
N LYS A 44 7.40 -1.31 7.00
CA LYS A 44 6.98 0.03 7.45
C LYS A 44 6.76 0.94 6.26
N CYS A 45 5.55 1.46 6.16
CA CYS A 45 5.15 2.45 5.18
C CYS A 45 4.51 3.65 5.88
N PHE A 46 4.65 4.83 5.29
CA PHE A 46 4.07 6.06 5.78
C PHE A 46 3.04 6.55 4.78
N TYR A 47 1.94 7.12 5.26
CA TYR A 47 0.90 7.66 4.40
C TYR A 47 0.81 9.16 4.60
N ARG A 48 0.83 9.92 3.49
CA ARG A 48 0.74 11.38 3.47
C ARG A 48 -0.07 11.81 2.25
N ASP A 49 -1.12 12.58 2.47
CA ASP A 49 -1.89 13.25 1.41
C ASP A 49 -2.39 12.32 0.28
N GLY A 50 -2.88 11.12 0.61
CA GLY A 50 -3.31 10.18 -0.43
C GLY A 50 -2.24 9.20 -0.90
N SER A 51 -0.97 9.51 -0.66
CA SER A 51 0.18 8.79 -1.20
C SER A 51 0.96 8.05 -0.11
N VAL A 52 1.59 6.94 -0.50
CA VAL A 52 2.40 6.11 0.40
C VAL A 52 3.87 6.42 0.16
N TYR A 53 4.64 6.60 1.23
CA TYR A 53 6.05 6.94 1.21
C TYR A 53 6.86 5.94 2.03
N CYS A 54 8.13 5.75 1.66
CA CYS A 54 9.07 5.01 2.50
C CYS A 54 9.50 5.87 3.68
N LYS A 55 10.17 5.27 4.65
CA LYS A 55 10.73 6.00 5.80
C LYS A 55 11.61 7.16 5.35
N GLU A 56 12.49 6.93 4.39
CA GLU A 56 13.48 7.92 3.95
C GLU A 56 12.81 9.13 3.31
N ASP A 57 11.96 8.94 2.30
CA ASP A 57 11.26 10.02 1.60
C ASP A 57 10.23 10.73 2.49
N PHE A 58 9.67 10.05 3.50
CA PHE A 58 8.75 10.68 4.44
C PHE A 58 9.43 11.63 5.43
N PHE A 59 10.64 11.30 5.89
CA PHE A 59 11.41 12.11 6.86
C PHE A 59 12.40 13.09 6.22
N ARG A 60 12.52 13.05 4.89
CA ARG A 60 13.34 13.97 4.12
C ARG A 60 12.68 15.35 4.01
#